data_AF-A0A327TUJ7-F1
#
_entry.id   AF-A0A327TUJ7-F1
#
_cell.length_a   1.000
_cell.length_b   1.000
_cell.length_c   1.000
_cell.angle_alpha   90.00
_cell.angle_beta   90.00
_cell.angle_gamma   90.00
#
_symmetry.space_group_name_H-M   'P 1'
#
loop_
_entity.id
_entity.type
_entity.pdbx_description
1 polymer ?
#
loop_
_entity_poly.entity_id
_entity_poly.type
_entity_poly.pdbx_seq_one_letter_code
_entity_poly.pdbx_strand_id
1 'polypeptide(L)'
;MMNAQRIASAATAALLLAACSSGTTVTVKPLPTPAATDLSAAAQELRALDQAAGATTEAADAYDRAFAALAARCVEQPRTLEAEVHSTAAQLKALGSETQTRLTVLNGIAAAIPPAYPRSNCAPYLDTYVAAQQATGTIH
;
A
#
# COMPACT_ATOMS: atom_id res chain seq x y z
N MET A 1 45.58 -9.56 -11.80
CA MET A 1 46.03 -10.96 -11.98
C MET A 1 45.36 -11.76 -10.87
N MET A 2 44.24 -12.43 -11.19
CA MET A 2 44.10 -13.91 -11.16
C MET A 2 44.43 -14.50 -9.77
N ASN A 3 43.43 -14.79 -8.93
CA ASN A 3 42.46 -15.90 -8.96
C ASN A 3 42.99 -17.18 -8.27
N ALA A 4 42.07 -17.81 -7.54
CA ALA A 4 42.09 -19.16 -6.98
C ALA A 4 42.84 -19.37 -5.65
N GLN A 5 42.09 -19.64 -4.58
CA GLN A 5 42.21 -20.91 -3.86
C GLN A 5 40.83 -21.42 -3.44
N ARG A 6 40.53 -22.66 -3.88
CA ARG A 6 39.32 -23.43 -3.59
C ARG A 6 39.55 -24.31 -2.36
N ILE A 7 38.53 -24.36 -1.50
CA ILE A 7 37.89 -25.54 -0.88
C ILE A 7 38.80 -26.64 -0.31
N ALA A 8 38.71 -26.86 1.01
CA ALA A 8 38.19 -28.11 1.62
C ALA A 8 38.74 -28.28 3.04
N SER A 9 37.85 -28.42 4.03
CA SER A 9 38.03 -29.32 5.18
C SER A 9 36.69 -29.47 5.89
N ALA A 10 36.21 -30.71 5.88
CA ALA A 10 35.05 -31.17 6.62
C ALA A 10 35.39 -31.29 8.12
N ALA A 11 34.44 -31.00 9.00
CA ALA A 11 34.37 -31.62 10.31
C ALA A 11 32.94 -31.48 10.87
N THR A 12 32.30 -32.63 11.01
CA THR A 12 31.07 -32.91 11.73
C THR A 12 31.16 -32.43 13.18
N ALA A 13 30.18 -31.65 13.64
CA ALA A 13 29.86 -31.54 15.06
C ALA A 13 28.34 -31.36 15.20
N ALA A 14 27.66 -32.47 15.47
CA ALA A 14 26.32 -32.45 16.01
C ALA A 14 26.40 -31.90 17.45
N LEU A 15 25.68 -30.82 17.73
CA LEU A 15 25.27 -30.49 19.09
C LEU A 15 23.79 -30.10 19.07
N LEU A 16 23.01 -31.00 19.66
CA LEU A 16 21.65 -30.80 20.12
C LEU A 16 21.61 -29.62 21.09
N LEU A 17 20.88 -28.57 20.74
CA LEU A 17 20.23 -27.70 21.72
C LEU A 17 18.76 -27.61 21.36
N ALA A 18 18.00 -28.51 21.99
CA ALA A 18 16.58 -28.36 22.21
C ALA A 18 16.36 -27.07 23.01
N ALA A 19 15.92 -26.03 22.33
CA ALA A 19 15.31 -24.86 22.95
C ALA A 19 13.82 -24.93 22.62
N CYS A 20 12.98 -25.00 23.66
CA CYS A 20 11.55 -25.12 23.60
C CYS A 20 10.93 -24.02 22.71
N SER A 21 10.66 -24.32 21.45
CA SER A 21 9.65 -23.60 20.69
C SER A 21 8.30 -24.10 21.18
N SER A 22 7.84 -23.54 22.30
CA SER A 22 6.44 -23.58 22.69
C SER A 22 5.65 -22.96 21.54
N GLY A 23 5.26 -23.80 20.59
CA GLY A 23 4.41 -23.45 19.47
C GLY A 23 3.03 -23.14 20.03
N THR A 24 2.83 -21.93 20.52
CA THR A 24 1.54 -21.29 20.36
C THR A 24 1.34 -21.19 18.86
N THR A 25 0.60 -22.14 18.30
CA THR A 25 -0.10 -21.92 17.05
C THR A 25 -1.01 -20.74 17.30
N VAL A 26 -0.51 -19.54 17.04
CA VAL A 26 -1.34 -18.36 16.91
C VAL A 26 -2.20 -18.68 15.69
N THR A 27 -3.42 -19.14 15.94
CA THR A 27 -4.44 -19.22 14.91
C THR A 27 -4.71 -17.78 14.51
N VAL A 28 -3.92 -17.25 13.57
CA VAL A 28 -4.16 -15.94 12.98
C VAL A 28 -5.45 -16.10 12.21
N LYS A 29 -6.56 -15.67 12.81
CA LYS A 29 -7.85 -15.63 12.12
C LYS A 29 -7.62 -14.78 10.85
N PRO A 30 -7.86 -15.34 9.65
CA PRO A 30 -7.71 -14.57 8.42
C PRO A 30 -8.59 -13.33 8.52
N LEU A 31 -8.00 -12.16 8.25
CA LEU A 31 -8.78 -10.94 8.11
C LEU A 31 -9.77 -11.16 6.97
N PRO A 32 -11.05 -10.82 7.14
CA PRO A 32 -12.02 -10.97 6.06
C PRO A 32 -11.54 -10.20 4.83
N THR A 33 -11.58 -10.85 3.67
CA THR A 33 -11.39 -10.17 2.39
C THR A 33 -12.59 -9.26 2.18
N PRO A 34 -12.38 -7.96 1.87
CA PRO A 34 -13.49 -7.05 1.58
C PRO A 34 -14.35 -7.57 0.42
N ALA A 35 -15.67 -7.37 0.51
CA ALA A 35 -16.54 -7.70 -0.61
C ALA A 35 -16.29 -6.75 -1.78
N ALA A 36 -16.43 -7.25 -3.01
CA ALA A 36 -16.26 -6.43 -4.22
C ALA A 36 -17.21 -5.22 -4.27
N THR A 37 -18.41 -5.37 -3.71
CA THR A 37 -19.40 -4.30 -3.58
C THR A 37 -18.92 -3.17 -2.67
N ASP A 38 -18.24 -3.49 -1.56
CA ASP A 38 -17.72 -2.49 -0.63
C ASP A 38 -16.55 -1.71 -1.24
N LEU A 39 -15.70 -2.40 -1.99
CA LEU A 39 -14.59 -1.80 -2.73
C LEU A 39 -15.10 -0.83 -3.80
N SER A 40 -16.09 -1.24 -4.59
CA SER A 40 -16.66 -0.38 -5.63
C SER A 40 -17.38 0.83 -5.02
N ALA A 41 -18.14 0.66 -3.93
CA ALA A 41 -18.79 1.78 -3.27
C ALA A 41 -17.78 2.84 -2.78
N ALA A 42 -16.70 2.41 -2.14
CA ALA A 42 -15.62 3.29 -1.70
C ALA A 42 -14.92 4.01 -2.88
N ALA A 43 -14.64 3.28 -3.95
CA ALA A 43 -14.04 3.84 -5.16
C ALA A 43 -14.93 4.89 -5.85
N GLN A 44 -16.25 4.64 -5.92
CA GLN A 44 -17.20 5.59 -6.49
C GLN A 44 -17.33 6.87 -5.67
N GLU A 45 -17.17 6.81 -4.35
CA GLU A 45 -17.16 8.02 -3.52
C GLU A 45 -15.95 8.91 -3.78
N LEU A 46 -14.75 8.33 -3.89
CA LEU A 46 -13.55 9.08 -4.29
C LEU A 46 -13.73 9.73 -5.67
N ARG A 47 -14.31 8.98 -6.62
CA ARG A 47 -14.62 9.51 -7.95
C ARG A 47 -15.61 10.66 -7.90
N ALA A 48 -16.69 10.53 -7.13
CA ALA A 48 -17.69 11.57 -7.00
C ALA A 48 -17.08 12.87 -6.42
N LEU A 49 -16.16 12.75 -5.46
CA LEU A 49 -15.44 13.89 -4.91
C LEU A 49 -14.51 14.56 -5.94
N ASP A 50 -13.82 13.78 -6.78
CA ASP A 50 -12.99 14.34 -7.85
C ASP A 50 -13.85 14.97 -8.96
N GLN A 51 -15.02 14.39 -9.28
CA GLN A 51 -15.99 14.97 -10.21
C GLN A 51 -16.57 16.29 -9.71
N ALA A 52 -16.98 16.35 -8.44
CA ALA A 52 -17.49 17.56 -7.80
C ALA A 52 -16.44 18.69 -7.77
N ALA A 53 -15.16 18.32 -7.70
CA ALA A 53 -14.05 19.27 -7.80
C ALA A 53 -13.69 19.66 -9.25
N GLY A 54 -14.35 19.11 -10.26
CA GLY A 54 -13.99 19.30 -11.68
C GLY A 54 -12.62 18.71 -12.03
N ALA A 55 -12.10 17.79 -11.20
CA ALA A 55 -10.72 17.32 -11.24
C ALA A 55 -10.54 15.99 -11.99
N THR A 56 -11.62 15.40 -12.53
CA THR A 56 -11.51 14.13 -13.26
C THR A 56 -12.57 13.99 -14.36
N THR A 57 -12.14 13.43 -15.50
CA THR A 57 -13.02 12.92 -16.56
C THR A 57 -12.97 11.39 -16.65
N GLU A 58 -12.30 10.75 -15.68
CA GLU A 58 -11.99 9.33 -15.73
C GLU A 58 -13.23 8.45 -15.49
N ALA A 59 -13.19 7.26 -16.09
CA ALA A 59 -14.26 6.28 -15.98
C ALA A 59 -14.34 5.68 -14.56
N ALA A 60 -15.53 5.19 -14.19
CA ALA A 60 -15.78 4.49 -12.93
C ALA A 60 -14.76 3.36 -12.69
N ASP A 61 -14.54 2.54 -13.72
CA ASP A 61 -13.64 1.40 -13.66
C ASP A 61 -12.18 1.77 -13.35
N ALA A 62 -11.75 3.00 -13.64
CA ALA A 62 -10.40 3.45 -13.30
C ALA A 62 -10.22 3.53 -11.78
N TYR A 63 -11.22 4.08 -11.07
CA TYR A 63 -11.22 4.15 -9.62
C TYR A 63 -11.39 2.77 -9.01
N ASP A 64 -12.32 1.95 -9.53
CA ASP A 64 -12.53 0.59 -9.03
C ASP A 64 -11.23 -0.24 -9.11
N ARG A 65 -10.50 -0.16 -10.24
CA ARG A 65 -9.21 -0.85 -10.39
C ARG A 65 -8.14 -0.31 -9.45
N ALA A 66 -7.99 1.02 -9.36
CA ALA A 66 -6.96 1.64 -8.54
C ALA A 66 -7.20 1.36 -7.04
N PHE A 67 -8.46 1.45 -6.61
CA PHE A 67 -8.86 1.16 -5.24
C PHE A 67 -8.70 -0.31 -4.90
N ALA A 68 -9.12 -1.23 -5.78
CA ALA A 68 -8.92 -2.65 -5.58
C ALA A 68 -7.43 -3.03 -5.51
N ALA A 69 -6.58 -2.41 -6.35
CA ALA A 69 -5.14 -2.61 -6.33
C ALA A 69 -4.53 -2.19 -4.98
N LEU A 70 -4.92 -1.03 -4.46
CA LEU A 70 -4.46 -0.56 -3.15
C LEU A 70 -5.02 -1.42 -2.01
N ALA A 71 -6.32 -1.70 -1.99
CA ALA A 71 -6.98 -2.49 -0.96
C ALA A 71 -6.43 -3.92 -0.85
N ALA A 72 -5.92 -4.49 -1.95
CA ALA A 72 -5.20 -5.77 -1.93
C ALA A 72 -3.88 -5.74 -1.13
N ARG A 73 -3.37 -4.55 -0.81
CA ARG A 73 -2.14 -4.30 -0.02
C ARG A 73 -2.41 -3.82 1.41
N CYS A 74 -3.63 -3.36 1.67
CA CYS A 74 -4.02 -2.69 2.90
C CYS A 74 -4.83 -3.62 3.82
N VAL A 75 -4.61 -3.61 5.13
CA VAL A 75 -5.43 -4.37 6.10
C VAL A 75 -6.70 -3.64 6.49
N GLU A 76 -6.76 -2.34 6.19
CA GLU A 76 -7.86 -1.43 6.44
C GLU A 76 -9.15 -1.90 5.76
N GLN A 77 -10.28 -1.57 6.38
CA GLN A 77 -11.58 -1.72 5.73
C GLN A 77 -11.70 -0.70 4.59
N PRO A 78 -12.47 -1.00 3.52
CA PRO A 78 -12.61 -0.11 2.37
C PRO A 78 -12.97 1.33 2.75
N ARG A 79 -13.87 1.52 3.72
CA ARG A 79 -14.28 2.85 4.20
C ARG A 79 -13.17 3.62 4.89
N THR A 80 -12.34 2.95 5.69
CA THR A 80 -11.20 3.59 6.36
C THR A 80 -10.16 4.01 5.33
N LEU A 81 -9.82 3.11 4.40
CA LEU A 81 -8.85 3.37 3.34
C LEU A 81 -9.31 4.51 2.41
N GLU A 82 -10.61 4.56 2.08
CA GLU A 82 -11.21 5.66 1.33
C GLU A 82 -11.01 7.00 2.03
N ALA A 83 -11.37 7.09 3.30
CA ALA A 83 -11.22 8.32 4.08
C ALA A 83 -9.75 8.77 4.16
N GLU A 84 -8.82 7.82 4.31
CA GLU A 84 -7.38 8.12 4.31
C GLU A 84 -6.91 8.67 2.96
N VAL A 85 -7.27 8.01 1.85
CA VAL A 85 -6.94 8.49 0.49
C VAL A 85 -7.53 9.87 0.24
N HIS A 86 -8.78 10.11 0.66
CA HIS A 86 -9.40 11.41 0.57
C HIS A 86 -8.61 12.45 1.38
N SER A 87 -8.23 12.13 2.61
CA SER A 87 -7.45 13.03 3.48
C SER A 87 -6.09 13.36 2.88
N THR A 88 -5.38 12.36 2.35
CA THR A 88 -4.09 12.54 1.67
C THR A 88 -4.23 13.44 0.44
N ALA A 89 -5.24 13.23 -0.41
CA ALA A 89 -5.48 14.11 -1.56
C ALA A 89 -5.77 15.56 -1.12
N ALA A 90 -6.56 15.74 -0.06
CA ALA A 90 -6.86 17.06 0.50
C ALA A 90 -5.61 17.73 1.08
N GLN A 91 -4.74 16.97 1.75
CA GLN A 91 -3.48 17.47 2.29
C GLN A 91 -2.52 17.91 1.17
N LEU A 92 -2.34 17.09 0.13
CA LEU A 92 -1.52 17.44 -1.03
C LEU A 92 -2.01 18.71 -1.71
N LYS A 93 -3.33 18.86 -1.84
CA LYS A 93 -3.95 20.08 -2.38
C LYS A 93 -3.71 21.29 -1.48
N ALA A 94 -3.85 21.13 -0.17
CA ALA A 94 -3.58 22.21 0.80
C ALA A 94 -2.12 22.67 0.78
N LEU A 95 -1.21 21.77 0.41
CA LEU A 95 0.21 22.08 0.20
C LEU A 95 0.50 22.65 -1.21
N GLY A 96 -0.51 22.91 -2.03
CA GLY A 96 -0.33 23.55 -3.35
C GLY A 96 -0.24 22.59 -4.54
N SER A 97 -0.51 21.30 -4.36
CA SER A 97 -0.57 20.36 -5.49
C SER A 97 -1.92 20.45 -6.22
N GLU A 98 -1.95 21.12 -7.37
CA GLU A 98 -3.18 21.28 -8.17
C GLU A 98 -3.55 20.02 -8.97
N THR A 99 -2.59 19.12 -9.20
CA THR A 99 -2.76 17.94 -10.06
C THR A 99 -3.10 16.67 -9.30
N GLN A 100 -3.03 16.68 -7.96
CA GLN A 100 -3.27 15.50 -7.13
C GLN A 100 -4.77 15.28 -6.94
N THR A 101 -5.30 14.36 -7.73
CA THR A 101 -6.63 13.76 -7.57
C THR A 101 -6.56 12.55 -6.67
N ARG A 102 -7.71 12.08 -6.16
CA ARG A 102 -7.76 10.84 -5.37
C ARG A 102 -7.32 9.65 -6.22
N LEU A 103 -7.63 9.65 -7.51
CA LEU A 103 -7.15 8.64 -8.44
C LEU A 103 -5.61 8.62 -8.56
N THR A 104 -4.98 9.79 -8.62
CA THR A 104 -3.51 9.85 -8.66
C THR A 104 -2.87 9.36 -7.35
N VAL A 105 -3.47 9.67 -6.20
CA VAL A 105 -3.05 9.16 -4.89
C VAL A 105 -3.16 7.63 -4.84
N LEU A 106 -4.30 7.06 -5.25
CA LEU A 106 -4.49 5.61 -5.31
C LEU A 106 -3.40 4.92 -6.13
N ASN A 107 -3.17 5.42 -7.35
CA ASN A 107 -2.19 4.85 -8.26
C ASN A 107 -0.75 5.02 -7.75
N GLY A 108 -0.42 6.20 -7.22
CA GLY A 108 0.92 6.49 -6.71
C GLY A 108 1.31 5.58 -5.54
N ILE A 109 0.39 5.36 -4.61
CA ILE A 109 0.64 4.51 -3.44
C ILE A 109 0.64 3.04 -3.83
N ALA A 110 -0.31 2.60 -4.66
CA ALA A 110 -0.34 1.21 -5.13
C ALA A 110 0.95 0.84 -5.89
N ALA A 111 1.55 1.79 -6.61
CA ALA A 111 2.84 1.59 -7.28
C ALA A 111 4.03 1.55 -6.32
N ALA A 112 3.94 2.19 -5.15
CA ALA A 112 4.99 2.23 -4.15
C ALA A 112 5.06 0.96 -3.28
N ILE A 113 3.96 0.19 -3.17
CA ILE A 113 3.90 -1.03 -2.36
C ILE A 113 4.20 -2.25 -3.24
N PRO A 114 5.32 -2.97 -3.02
CA PRO A 114 5.66 -4.09 -3.90
C PRO A 114 4.66 -5.24 -3.78
N PRO A 115 4.31 -5.90 -4.90
CA PRO A 115 3.20 -6.84 -4.92
C PRO A 115 3.44 -8.15 -4.15
N ALA A 116 4.68 -8.43 -3.78
CA ALA A 116 5.07 -9.61 -3.02
C ALA A 116 4.90 -9.45 -1.50
N TYR A 117 4.56 -8.24 -1.02
CA TYR A 117 4.44 -7.98 0.41
C TYR A 117 3.09 -8.42 0.96
N PRO A 118 3.05 -8.97 2.19
CA PRO A 118 1.80 -9.24 2.87
C PRO A 118 1.01 -7.94 3.08
N ARG A 119 -0.32 -8.06 3.22
CA ARG A 119 -1.16 -6.91 3.58
C ARG A 119 -0.63 -6.27 4.86
N SER A 120 -0.55 -4.93 4.86
CA SER A 120 -0.07 -4.14 6.00
C SER A 120 -0.93 -2.90 6.20
N ASN A 121 -0.70 -2.17 7.28
CA ASN A 121 -1.34 -0.86 7.47
C ASN A 121 -0.82 0.10 6.39
N CYS A 122 -1.74 0.73 5.67
CA CYS A 122 -1.47 1.62 4.54
C CYS A 122 -1.23 3.07 4.93
N ALA A 123 -1.64 3.52 6.12
CA ALA A 123 -1.45 4.90 6.58
C ALA A 123 0.03 5.38 6.50
N PRO A 124 1.04 4.59 6.91
CA PRO A 124 2.44 5.00 6.75
C PRO A 124 2.88 5.21 5.30
N TYR A 125 2.29 4.47 4.35
CA TYR A 125 2.61 4.63 2.92
C TYR A 125 1.94 5.87 2.35
N LEU A 126 0.74 6.23 2.82
CA LEU A 126 0.07 7.49 2.50
C LEU A 126 0.91 8.69 2.97
N ASP A 127 1.41 8.68 4.20
CA ASP A 127 2.30 9.73 4.73
C ASP A 127 3.61 9.83 3.94
N THR A 128 4.21 8.68 3.63
CA THR A 128 5.43 8.62 2.82
C THR A 128 5.20 9.17 1.42
N TYR A 129 4.03 8.93 0.82
CA TYR A 129 3.66 9.50 -0.47
C TYR A 129 3.59 11.03 -0.40
N VAL A 130 3.00 11.60 0.65
CA VAL A 130 2.97 13.06 0.85
C VAL A 130 4.37 13.64 0.94
N ALA A 131 5.24 13.04 1.77
CA ALA A 131 6.62 13.47 1.90
C ALA A 131 7.39 13.37 0.57
N ALA A 132 7.16 12.30 -0.21
CA ALA A 132 7.77 12.14 -1.52
C ALA A 132 7.33 13.24 -2.50
N GLN A 133 6.04 13.60 -2.50
CA GLN A 133 5.53 14.68 -3.36
C GLN A 133 6.08 16.06 -2.96
N GLN A 134 6.28 16.30 -1.65
CA GLN A 134 6.95 17.51 -1.18
C GLN A 134 8.41 17.57 -1.65
N ALA A 135 9.12 16.44 -1.64
CA ALA A 135 10.52 16.37 -2.07
C ALA A 135 10.70 16.54 -3.58
N THR A 136 9.71 16.17 -4.40
CA THR A 136 9.77 16.31 -5.86
C THR A 136 9.51 17.73 -6.36
N GLY A 137 9.18 18.69 -5.47
CA GLY A 137 8.92 20.08 -5.84
C GLY A 137 7.62 20.29 -6.62
N THR A 138 6.73 19.28 -6.63
CA THR A 138 5.37 19.32 -7.21
C THR A 138 4.35 19.99 -6.27
N ILE A 139 4.83 20.55 -5.16
CA ILE A 139 4.10 21.08 -4.02
C ILE A 139 4.90 22.29 -3.50
N HIS A 140 4.25 23.44 -3.29
CA HIS A 140 4.88 24.75 -3.05
C HIS A 140 4.50 25.35 -1.70
#